data_AF-A0A7C6HL60-F1
#
_entry.id   AF-A0A7C6HL60-F1
#
_cell.length_a   1.000
_cell.length_b   1.000
_cell.length_c   1.000
_cell.angle_alpha   90.00
_cell.angle_beta   90.00
_cell.angle_gamma   90.00
#
_symmetry.space_group_name_H-M   'P 1'
#
loop_
_entity.id
_entity.type
_entity.pdbx_description
1 polymer ?
#
loop_
_entity_poly.entity_id
_entity_poly.type
_entity_poly.pdbx_seq_one_letter_code
_entity_poly.pdbx_strand_id
1 'polypeptide(L)'
;MDPKDEKELRELLEQLSKQQKVPQVGFLVHKNFTIHFILMVLINLLVGATTLGTFEVFEYPLVEFGLASFFMYMLIFTTFEALLKVFIFKYFMRAIILSFGLINLAITYIIFYLGTFIVKDIQFIKPNEMFNLLIFSICFSVIRNIVIYYVRKIQFERQVK
;
A
#
# COMPACT_ATOMS: atom_id res chain seq x y z
N MET A 1 17.24 44.30 0.45
CA MET A 1 17.71 42.91 0.63
C MET A 1 19.02 42.83 -0.11
N ASP A 2 20.12 42.53 0.59
CA ASP A 2 21.46 42.58 -0.01
C ASP A 2 21.55 41.48 -1.09
N PRO A 3 21.97 41.79 -2.34
CA PRO A 3 22.08 40.81 -3.43
C PRO A 3 23.03 39.64 -3.12
N LYS A 4 23.86 39.74 -2.07
CA LYS A 4 24.70 38.65 -1.56
C LYS A 4 23.89 37.58 -0.81
N ASP A 5 22.89 37.98 -0.03
CA ASP A 5 22.04 37.07 0.75
C ASP A 5 21.15 36.22 -0.16
N GLU A 6 20.71 36.77 -1.30
CA GLU A 6 19.86 36.04 -2.25
C GLU A 6 20.63 34.92 -2.97
N LYS A 7 21.94 35.13 -3.22
CA LYS A 7 22.81 34.11 -3.81
C LYS A 7 23.12 32.99 -2.84
N GLU A 8 23.47 33.31 -1.58
CA GLU A 8 23.67 32.30 -0.54
C GLU A 8 22.38 31.53 -0.27
N LEU A 9 21.23 32.21 -0.24
CA LEU A 9 19.93 31.55 -0.09
C LEU A 9 19.62 30.60 -1.26
N ARG A 10 19.93 30.99 -2.49
CA ARG A 10 19.76 30.13 -3.67
C ARG A 10 20.71 28.94 -3.65
N GLU A 11 21.97 29.13 -3.28
CA GLU A 11 22.95 28.05 -3.17
C GLU A 11 22.58 27.07 -2.05
N LEU A 12 22.08 27.56 -0.91
CA LEU A 12 21.56 26.72 0.17
C LEU A 12 20.32 25.93 -0.27
N LEU A 13 19.39 26.56 -1.00
CA LEU A 13 18.22 25.87 -1.57
C LEU A 13 18.63 24.82 -2.62
N GLU A 14 19.65 25.13 -3.43
CA GLU A 14 20.16 24.21 -4.45
C GLU A 14 20.89 23.02 -3.80
N GLN A 15 21.67 23.25 -2.75
CA GLN A 15 22.30 22.21 -1.93
C GLN A 15 21.26 21.35 -1.19
N LEU A 16 20.20 21.97 -0.64
CA LEU A 16 19.09 21.25 0.00
C LEU A 16 18.29 20.41 -1.02
N SER A 17 18.10 20.91 -2.25
CA SER A 17 17.45 20.14 -3.33
C SER A 17 18.32 18.99 -3.84
N LYS A 18 19.65 19.16 -3.89
CA LYS A 18 20.62 18.08 -4.22
C LYS A 18 20.79 17.09 -3.07
N GLN A 19 20.64 17.53 -1.82
CA GLN A 19 20.60 16.68 -0.62
C GLN A 19 19.22 16.08 -0.35
N GLN A 20 18.21 16.42 -1.15
CA GLN A 20 16.98 15.67 -1.26
C GLN A 20 17.31 14.32 -1.93
N LYS A 21 18.14 13.50 -1.24
CA LYS A 21 18.17 12.05 -1.36
C LYS A 21 16.69 11.71 -1.38
N VAL A 22 16.19 11.33 -2.56
CA VAL A 22 14.83 10.81 -2.74
C VAL A 22 14.66 9.88 -1.58
N PRO A 23 13.88 10.26 -0.56
CA PRO A 23 14.08 9.63 0.70
C PRO A 23 13.70 8.18 0.41
N GLN A 24 14.57 7.25 0.81
CA GLN A 24 14.30 5.81 0.71
C GLN A 24 13.18 5.51 1.72
N VAL A 25 12.08 6.27 1.66
CA VAL A 25 10.96 6.26 2.58
C VAL A 25 10.24 5.00 2.28
N GLY A 26 10.65 3.94 2.97
CA GLY A 26 9.79 2.85 3.38
C GLY A 26 8.81 2.40 2.32
N PHE A 27 9.28 2.16 1.10
CA PHE A 27 8.45 1.66 0.01
C PHE A 27 8.96 0.30 -0.45
N LEU A 28 10.26 0.22 -0.71
CA LEU A 28 10.93 -1.00 -1.12
C LEU A 28 11.30 -1.85 0.11
N VAL A 29 10.59 -2.96 0.28
CA VAL A 29 10.98 -4.05 1.20
C VAL A 29 12.27 -4.72 0.72
N HIS A 30 12.63 -4.56 -0.56
CA HIS A 30 13.88 -5.09 -1.09
C HIS A 30 14.42 -4.21 -2.23
N LYS A 31 15.75 -4.14 -2.37
CA LYS A 31 16.42 -3.33 -3.42
C LYS A 31 16.09 -3.83 -4.83
N ASN A 32 15.96 -5.16 -5.00
CA ASN A 32 15.49 -5.78 -6.24
C ASN A 32 13.96 -5.74 -6.30
N PHE A 33 13.43 -5.10 -7.36
CA PHE A 33 11.99 -4.94 -7.58
C PHE A 33 11.25 -6.28 -7.66
N THR A 34 11.81 -7.31 -8.30
CA THR A 34 11.16 -8.62 -8.42
C THR A 34 10.93 -9.27 -7.06
N ILE A 35 11.97 -9.26 -6.20
CA ILE A 35 11.89 -9.81 -4.85
C ILE A 35 10.91 -8.98 -4.01
N HIS A 36 10.95 -7.67 -4.14
CA HIS A 36 10.00 -6.79 -3.48
C HIS A 36 8.55 -7.10 -3.87
N PHE A 37 8.29 -7.28 -5.17
CA PHE A 37 6.96 -7.61 -5.68
C PHE A 37 6.47 -8.95 -5.15
N ILE A 38 7.31 -10.00 -5.20
CA ILE A 38 6.96 -11.32 -4.65
C ILE A 38 6.63 -11.22 -3.16
N LEU A 39 7.46 -10.51 -2.37
CA LEU A 39 7.20 -10.29 -0.95
C LEU A 39 5.89 -9.55 -0.72
N MET A 40 5.58 -8.56 -1.54
CA MET A 40 4.30 -7.85 -1.46
C MET A 40 3.12 -8.76 -1.77
N VAL A 41 3.21 -9.60 -2.80
CA VAL A 41 2.16 -10.59 -3.10
C VAL A 41 1.95 -11.52 -1.91
N LEU A 42 3.03 -12.04 -1.31
CA LEU A 42 2.94 -12.94 -0.15
C LEU A 42 2.34 -12.25 1.09
N ILE A 43 2.80 -11.04 1.41
CA ILE A 43 2.24 -10.24 2.51
C ILE A 43 0.75 -9.99 2.27
N ASN A 44 0.39 -9.61 1.05
CA ASN A 44 -0.98 -9.28 0.71
C ASN A 44 -1.88 -10.50 0.81
N LEU A 45 -1.44 -11.67 0.33
CA LEU A 45 -2.15 -12.95 0.50
C LEU A 45 -2.35 -13.28 1.98
N LEU A 46 -1.30 -13.18 2.79
CA LEU A 46 -1.36 -13.43 4.23
C LEU A 46 -2.37 -12.49 4.92
N VAL A 47 -2.27 -11.19 4.64
CA VAL A 47 -3.14 -10.17 5.23
C VAL A 47 -4.59 -10.35 4.78
N GLY A 48 -4.81 -10.66 3.50
CA GLY A 48 -6.13 -10.89 2.93
C GLY A 48 -6.81 -12.09 3.58
N ALA A 49 -6.08 -13.22 3.66
CA ALA A 49 -6.57 -14.43 4.32
C ALA A 49 -6.85 -14.18 5.81
N THR A 50 -5.97 -13.46 6.50
CA THR A 50 -6.17 -13.10 7.91
C THR A 50 -7.41 -12.22 8.09
N THR A 51 -7.62 -11.25 7.21
CA THR A 51 -8.78 -10.35 7.27
C THR A 51 -10.07 -11.13 7.07
N LEU A 52 -10.15 -11.93 5.99
CA LEU A 52 -11.33 -12.76 5.70
C LEU A 52 -11.61 -13.75 6.84
N GLY A 53 -10.59 -14.49 7.28
CA GLY A 53 -10.73 -15.48 8.34
C GLY A 53 -11.12 -14.87 9.69
N THR A 54 -10.67 -13.64 9.99
CA THR A 54 -11.09 -12.95 11.22
C THR A 54 -12.60 -12.71 11.20
N PHE A 55 -13.14 -12.18 10.10
CA PHE A 55 -14.56 -11.87 9.97
C PHE A 55 -15.45 -13.12 9.91
N GLU A 56 -14.94 -14.21 9.35
CA GLU A 56 -15.62 -15.51 9.35
C GLU A 56 -15.75 -16.09 10.77
N VAL A 57 -14.73 -15.95 11.62
CA VAL A 57 -14.77 -16.38 13.03
C VAL A 57 -15.78 -15.58 13.86
N PHE A 58 -16.03 -14.31 13.52
CA PHE A 58 -17.03 -13.47 14.18
C PHE A 58 -18.45 -13.61 13.59
N GLU A 59 -18.70 -14.64 12.78
CA GLU A 59 -19.99 -14.88 12.12
C GLU A 59 -20.46 -13.70 11.25
N TYR A 60 -19.54 -12.85 10.79
CA TYR A 60 -19.82 -11.70 9.92
C TYR A 60 -18.98 -11.77 8.64
N PRO A 61 -19.22 -12.76 7.76
CA PRO A 61 -18.47 -12.88 6.53
C PRO A 61 -18.66 -11.63 5.65
N LEU A 62 -17.55 -11.04 5.20
CA LEU A 62 -17.59 -9.83 4.38
C LEU A 62 -17.67 -10.13 2.88
N VAL A 63 -17.13 -11.28 2.48
CA VAL A 63 -16.89 -11.65 1.08
C VAL A 63 -17.19 -13.13 0.90
N GLU A 64 -17.92 -13.46 -0.17
CA GLU A 64 -18.02 -14.81 -0.71
C GLU A 64 -16.99 -14.97 -1.82
N PHE A 65 -16.16 -16.02 -1.71
CA PHE A 65 -15.07 -16.25 -2.64
C PHE A 65 -14.76 -17.74 -2.80
N GLY A 66 -14.25 -18.10 -3.98
CA GLY A 66 -13.53 -19.35 -4.20
C GLY A 66 -12.04 -19.19 -3.91
N LEU A 67 -11.35 -20.28 -3.54
CA LEU A 67 -9.91 -20.23 -3.25
C LEU A 67 -9.09 -19.69 -4.43
N ALA A 68 -9.37 -20.16 -5.65
CA ALA A 68 -8.67 -19.69 -6.85
C ALA A 68 -8.96 -18.21 -7.17
N SER A 69 -10.20 -17.76 -6.96
CA SER A 69 -10.58 -16.37 -7.19
C SER A 69 -9.89 -15.45 -6.19
N PHE A 70 -9.75 -15.86 -4.93
CA PHE A 70 -8.98 -15.15 -3.91
C PHE A 70 -7.52 -14.92 -4.33
N PHE A 71 -6.81 -15.97 -4.77
CA PHE A 71 -5.42 -15.82 -5.24
C PHE A 71 -5.31 -14.85 -6.42
N MET A 72 -6.19 -14.98 -7.41
CA MET A 72 -6.20 -14.09 -8.58
C MET A 72 -6.48 -12.64 -8.20
N TYR A 73 -7.44 -12.41 -7.31
CA TYR A 73 -7.81 -11.08 -6.85
C TYR A 73 -6.70 -10.40 -6.07
N MET A 74 -6.02 -11.13 -5.20
CA MET A 74 -4.87 -10.61 -4.45
C MET A 74 -3.69 -10.30 -5.37
N LEU A 75 -3.47 -11.10 -6.42
CA LEU A 75 -2.42 -10.86 -7.41
C LEU A 75 -2.73 -9.63 -8.25
N ILE A 76 -3.97 -9.49 -8.74
CA ILE A 76 -4.46 -8.33 -9.48
C ILE A 76 -4.32 -7.08 -8.61
N PHE A 77 -4.83 -7.13 -7.38
CA PHE A 77 -4.71 -6.06 -6.41
C PHE A 77 -3.26 -5.60 -6.27
N THR A 78 -2.33 -6.54 -6.01
CA THR A 78 -0.92 -6.22 -5.78
C THR A 78 -0.26 -5.62 -7.01
N THR A 79 -0.65 -6.08 -8.20
CA THR A 79 -0.13 -5.56 -9.48
C THR A 79 -0.60 -4.13 -9.72
N PHE A 80 -1.90 -3.88 -9.62
CA PHE A 80 -2.46 -2.53 -9.77
C PHE A 80 -1.91 -1.57 -8.73
N GLU A 81 -1.78 -2.03 -7.48
CA GLU A 81 -1.24 -1.24 -6.40
C GLU A 81 0.23 -0.85 -6.67
N ALA A 82 1.05 -1.78 -7.14
CA ALA A 82 2.44 -1.51 -7.49
C ALA A 82 2.56 -0.47 -8.62
N LEU A 83 1.76 -0.63 -9.69
CA LEU A 83 1.74 0.31 -10.81
C LEU A 83 1.28 1.71 -10.39
N LEU A 84 0.17 1.79 -9.65
CA LEU A 84 -0.36 3.06 -9.17
C LEU A 84 0.62 3.75 -8.22
N LYS A 85 1.27 3.02 -7.32
CA LYS A 85 2.25 3.60 -6.41
C LYS A 85 3.43 4.22 -7.16
N VAL A 86 3.94 3.58 -8.22
CA VAL A 86 4.99 4.16 -9.08
C VAL A 86 4.51 5.46 -9.72
N PHE A 87 3.28 5.46 -10.25
CA PHE A 87 2.69 6.65 -10.87
C PHE A 87 2.49 7.79 -9.86
N ILE A 88 1.87 7.51 -8.72
CA ILE A 88 1.53 8.51 -7.71
C ILE A 88 2.80 9.07 -7.06
N PHE A 89 3.82 8.26 -6.85
CA PHE A 89 5.09 8.76 -6.32
C PHE A 89 5.73 9.79 -7.26
N LYS A 90 5.67 9.54 -8.58
CA LYS A 90 6.25 10.45 -9.56
C LYS A 90 5.55 11.81 -9.62
N TYR A 91 4.22 11.84 -9.45
CA TYR A 91 3.43 13.06 -9.70
C TYR A 91 2.80 13.69 -8.44
N PHE A 92 2.58 12.93 -7.37
CA PHE A 92 1.75 13.33 -6.23
C PHE A 92 2.41 13.10 -4.85
N MET A 93 3.74 12.98 -4.78
CA MET A 93 4.45 12.72 -3.52
C MET A 93 4.11 13.73 -2.41
N ARG A 94 4.00 15.03 -2.72
CA ARG A 94 3.61 16.07 -1.75
C ARG A 94 2.20 15.84 -1.18
N ALA A 95 1.26 15.43 -2.04
CA ALA A 95 -0.12 15.16 -1.63
C ALA A 95 -0.21 13.95 -0.69
N ILE A 96 0.56 12.88 -0.95
CA ILE A 96 0.60 11.70 -0.06
C ILE A 96 1.04 12.12 1.35
N ILE A 97 2.16 12.86 1.46
CA ILE A 97 2.74 13.24 2.75
C ILE A 97 1.75 14.09 3.57
N LEU A 98 1.04 15.02 2.91
CA LEU A 98 0.03 15.87 3.54
C LEU A 98 -1.24 15.10 3.94
N SER A 99 -1.57 14.01 3.26
CA SER A 99 -2.81 13.26 3.47
C SER A 99 -2.80 12.29 4.66
N PHE A 100 -1.69 12.18 5.39
CA PHE A 100 -1.51 11.21 6.49
C PHE A 100 -1.92 9.76 6.14
N GLY A 101 -1.80 9.38 4.87
CA GLY A 101 -2.13 8.03 4.41
C GLY A 101 -3.58 7.79 3.98
N LEU A 102 -4.47 8.79 4.08
CA LEU A 102 -5.86 8.68 3.58
C LEU A 102 -5.91 8.41 2.07
N ILE A 103 -5.01 9.02 1.29
CA ILE A 103 -4.91 8.77 -0.15
C ILE A 103 -4.62 7.28 -0.41
N ASN A 104 -3.73 6.66 0.38
CA ASN A 104 -3.41 5.23 0.22
C ASN A 104 -4.61 4.33 0.53
N LEU A 105 -5.40 4.68 1.54
CA LEU A 105 -6.64 3.96 1.86
C LEU A 105 -7.65 4.09 0.71
N ALA A 106 -7.85 5.29 0.18
CA ALA A 106 -8.75 5.53 -0.94
C ALA A 106 -8.32 4.74 -2.19
N ILE A 107 -7.02 4.72 -2.51
CA ILE A 107 -6.48 3.91 -3.61
C ILE A 107 -6.73 2.43 -3.37
N THR A 108 -6.46 1.94 -2.17
CA THR A 108 -6.68 0.53 -1.79
C THR A 108 -8.15 0.15 -2.00
N TYR A 109 -9.07 0.98 -1.52
CA TYR A 109 -10.51 0.81 -1.72
C TYR A 109 -10.88 0.79 -3.21
N ILE A 110 -10.37 1.74 -4.00
CA ILE A 110 -10.64 1.82 -5.45
C ILE A 110 -10.13 0.57 -6.17
N ILE A 111 -8.91 0.09 -5.86
CA ILE A 111 -8.36 -1.11 -6.49
C ILE A 111 -9.21 -2.33 -6.16
N PHE A 112 -9.62 -2.48 -4.89
CA PHE A 112 -10.51 -3.59 -4.52
C PHE A 112 -11.87 -3.49 -5.22
N TYR A 113 -12.46 -2.30 -5.26
CA TYR A 113 -13.69 -2.05 -6.02
C TYR A 113 -13.55 -2.44 -7.49
N LEU A 114 -12.47 -2.01 -8.16
CA LEU A 114 -12.23 -2.38 -9.56
C LEU A 114 -11.97 -3.89 -9.72
N GLY A 115 -11.34 -4.51 -8.73
CA GLY A 115 -11.07 -5.95 -8.72
C GLY A 115 -12.34 -6.80 -8.77
N THR A 116 -13.45 -6.35 -8.17
CA THR A 116 -14.71 -7.14 -8.16
C THR A 116 -15.33 -7.26 -9.56
N PHE A 117 -15.07 -6.29 -10.44
CA PHE A 117 -15.49 -6.36 -11.84
C PHE A 117 -14.64 -7.33 -12.67
N ILE A 118 -13.38 -7.54 -12.28
CA ILE A 118 -12.44 -8.39 -13.01
C ILE A 118 -12.61 -9.85 -12.60
N VAL A 119 -12.79 -10.12 -11.31
CA VAL A 119 -12.90 -11.47 -10.76
C VAL A 119 -14.34 -11.76 -10.35
N LYS A 120 -15.10 -12.42 -11.23
CA LYS A 120 -16.55 -12.63 -11.08
C LYS A 120 -16.96 -13.48 -9.87
N ASP A 121 -16.08 -14.38 -9.43
CA ASP A 121 -16.30 -15.30 -8.30
C ASP A 121 -15.86 -14.69 -6.95
N ILE A 122 -15.77 -13.36 -6.87
CA ILE A 122 -15.58 -12.62 -5.61
C ILE A 122 -16.70 -11.60 -5.50
N GLN A 123 -17.53 -11.77 -4.48
CA GLN A 123 -18.67 -10.89 -4.24
C GLN A 123 -18.71 -10.50 -2.76
N PHE A 124 -18.88 -9.22 -2.51
CA PHE A 124 -19.14 -8.73 -1.15
C PHE A 124 -20.60 -9.01 -0.80
N ILE A 125 -20.86 -9.36 0.45
CA ILE A 125 -22.20 -9.81 0.86
C ILE A 125 -23.23 -8.68 0.81
N LYS A 126 -24.41 -8.97 0.25
CA LYS A 126 -25.58 -8.07 0.16
C LYS A 126 -26.29 -7.96 1.52
N PRO A 127 -26.95 -6.83 1.84
CA PRO A 127 -27.24 -5.67 0.99
C PRO A 127 -26.17 -4.55 1.02
N ASN A 128 -25.19 -4.62 1.91
CA ASN A 128 -24.26 -3.52 2.20
C ASN A 128 -22.88 -3.72 1.55
N GLU A 129 -22.84 -4.04 0.25
CA GLU A 129 -21.61 -4.41 -0.46
C GLU A 129 -20.49 -3.37 -0.33
N MET A 130 -20.82 -2.09 -0.55
CA MET A 130 -19.85 -0.98 -0.48
C MET A 130 -19.31 -0.77 0.94
N PHE A 131 -20.16 -0.99 1.94
CA PHE A 131 -19.76 -0.86 3.35
C PHE A 131 -18.85 -2.02 3.77
N ASN A 132 -19.18 -3.25 3.35
CA ASN A 132 -18.36 -4.43 3.58
C ASN A 132 -16.98 -4.30 2.89
N LEU A 133 -16.96 -3.77 1.66
CA LEU A 133 -15.73 -3.43 0.95
C LEU A 133 -14.90 -2.38 1.70
N LEU A 134 -15.55 -1.35 2.26
CA LEU A 134 -14.87 -0.31 3.01
C LEU A 134 -14.26 -0.88 4.30
N ILE A 135 -15.03 -1.65 5.07
CA ILE A 135 -14.54 -2.33 6.28
C ILE A 135 -13.35 -3.22 5.93
N PHE A 136 -13.51 -4.06 4.91
CA PHE A 136 -12.44 -4.95 4.44
C PHE A 136 -11.18 -4.14 4.10
N SER A 137 -11.31 -3.07 3.31
CA SER A 137 -10.19 -2.21 2.90
C SER A 137 -9.46 -1.58 4.09
N ILE A 138 -10.21 -1.10 5.10
CA ILE A 138 -9.65 -0.52 6.33
C ILE A 138 -8.90 -1.58 7.13
N CYS A 139 -9.56 -2.69 7.46
CA CYS A 139 -8.95 -3.77 8.25
C CYS A 139 -7.71 -4.31 7.55
N PHE A 140 -7.81 -4.57 6.26
CA PHE A 140 -6.71 -5.02 5.44
C PHE A 140 -5.54 -4.02 5.44
N SER A 141 -5.79 -2.72 5.31
CA SER A 141 -4.75 -1.68 5.36
C SER A 141 -4.07 -1.63 6.72
N VAL A 142 -4.85 -1.71 7.81
CA VAL A 142 -4.31 -1.70 9.18
C VAL A 142 -3.43 -2.92 9.44
N ILE A 143 -3.95 -4.12 9.17
CA ILE A 143 -3.21 -5.38 9.38
C ILE A 143 -1.95 -5.38 8.51
N ARG A 144 -2.06 -4.96 7.24
CA ARG A 144 -0.92 -4.82 6.34
C ARG A 144 0.15 -3.91 6.92
N ASN A 145 -0.22 -2.72 7.41
CA ASN A 145 0.74 -1.77 7.95
C ASN A 145 1.49 -2.35 9.16
N ILE A 146 0.79 -3.11 10.01
CA ILE A 146 1.40 -3.83 11.13
C ILE A 146 2.38 -4.89 10.60
N VAL A 147 1.98 -5.73 9.66
CA VAL A 147 2.85 -6.78 9.08
C VAL A 147 4.09 -6.17 8.41
N ILE A 148 3.91 -5.12 7.60
CA ILE A 148 5.02 -4.42 6.93
C ILE A 148 5.98 -3.82 7.95
N TYR A 149 5.47 -3.24 9.04
CA TYR A 149 6.30 -2.71 10.12
C TYR A 149 7.19 -3.81 10.73
N TYR A 150 6.62 -4.97 11.05
CA TYR A 150 7.40 -6.11 11.58
C TYR A 150 8.41 -6.65 10.57
N VAL A 151 8.03 -6.82 9.31
CA VAL A 151 8.94 -7.28 8.24
C VAL A 151 10.14 -6.34 8.13
N ARG A 152 9.91 -5.02 8.17
CA ARG A 152 10.99 -4.03 8.12
C ARG A 152 11.88 -4.07 9.34
N LYS A 153 11.31 -4.20 10.54
CA LYS A 153 12.07 -4.31 11.79
C LYS A 153 13.08 -5.47 11.70
N ILE A 154 12.61 -6.63 11.25
CA ILE A 154 13.46 -7.83 11.08
C ILE A 154 14.55 -7.59 10.04
N GLN A 155 14.23 -6.94 8.92
CA GLN A 155 15.22 -6.64 7.88
C GLN A 155 16.29 -5.64 8.35
N PHE A 156 15.89 -4.63 9.12
CA PHE A 156 16.81 -3.63 9.67
C PHE A 156 17.76 -4.26 10.68
N GLU A 157 17.26 -5.11 11.59
CA GLU A 157 18.09 -5.85 12.55
C GLU A 157 19.12 -6.77 11.87
N ARG A 158 18.80 -7.29 10.68
CA ARG A 158 19.74 -8.09 9.86
C ARG A 158 20.81 -7.27 9.15
N GLN A 159 20.62 -5.98 8.95
CA GLN A 159 21.63 -5.10 8.33
C GLN A 159 22.63 -4.51 9.33
N VAL A 160 22.31 -4.58 10.63
CA VAL A 160 23.16 -4.08 11.74
C VAL A 160 24.05 -5.19 12.33
N LYS A 161 23.83 -6.45 11.94
CA LYS A 161 24.75 -7.59 12.21
C LYS A 161 25.66 -7.83 11.02
#